data_AF-A0A8T4Z704-F1
#
_entry.id   AF-A0A8T4Z704-F1
#
_cell.length_a   1.000
_cell.length_b   1.000
_cell.length_c   1.000
_cell.angle_alpha   90.00
_cell.angle_beta   90.00
_cell.angle_gamma   90.00
#
_symmetry.space_group_name_H-M   'P 1'
#
loop_
_entity.id
_entity.type
_entity.pdbx_description
1 polymer ?
#
loop_
_entity_poly.entity_id
_entity_poly.type
_entity_poly.pdbx_seq_one_letter_code
_entity_poly.pdbx_strand_id
1 'polypeptide(L)'
;MEIAKATGLGSDSVWSALRRCWRKGLILRAKRVIRERLRAFKGRAGIRSNLRSYYLYVLKPKGVGSLTVDGVKFVNYEEHYLDKRSRVASKASLLLNFLKRNRDRAYFSKELAEALKDRGVKPSDVMSNLRRFERKGLVYVRGYKMHDRQTPFKEGYLITWIDPNRPRDRAIEEAVERTEKSLAGRASTSPIIERVHRIQDMIIASTKTRDLIGYSYIQRELGCSEYEAAGAIQRALQLYPDLKEVKLFNAYKYYYHLSMAEPEFKAAVAMKENYIRIEKGRDNRIGHNWEACI
;
A
#
# COMPACT_ATOMS: atom_id res chain seq x y z
N MET A 1 22.53 27.26 -20.96
CA MET A 1 23.89 27.14 -20.40
C MET A 1 24.74 28.33 -20.78
N GLU A 2 24.69 28.85 -22.01
CA GLU A 2 25.45 30.05 -22.40
C GLU A 2 25.11 31.29 -21.57
N ILE A 3 23.82 31.59 -21.37
CA ILE A 3 23.41 32.72 -20.52
C ILE A 3 23.91 32.57 -19.07
N ALA A 4 23.87 31.35 -18.52
CA ALA A 4 24.38 31.09 -17.17
C ALA A 4 25.91 31.27 -17.08
N LYS A 5 26.64 30.81 -18.10
CA LYS A 5 28.10 31.04 -18.20
C LYS A 5 28.44 32.52 -18.35
N ALA A 6 27.71 33.26 -19.18
CA ALA A 6 27.94 34.67 -19.44
C ALA A 6 27.59 35.57 -18.23
N THR A 7 26.59 35.17 -17.43
CA THR A 7 26.16 35.94 -16.26
C THR A 7 26.83 35.51 -14.95
N GLY A 8 27.56 34.39 -14.94
CA GLY A 8 28.10 33.78 -13.72
C GLY A 8 27.05 33.24 -12.75
N LEU A 9 25.76 33.29 -13.11
CA LEU A 9 24.66 32.89 -12.24
C LEU A 9 24.37 31.39 -12.34
N GLY A 10 23.88 30.82 -11.23
CA GLY A 10 23.37 29.45 -11.19
C GLY A 10 22.23 29.24 -12.19
N SER A 11 22.14 28.03 -12.75
CA SER A 11 21.16 27.70 -13.80
C SER A 11 19.72 28.00 -13.39
N ASP A 12 19.35 27.67 -12.16
CA ASP A 12 17.97 27.85 -11.66
C ASP A 12 17.62 29.33 -11.50
N SER A 13 18.58 30.14 -11.04
CA SER A 13 18.46 31.59 -10.95
C SER A 13 18.26 32.22 -12.33
N VAL A 14 19.04 31.78 -13.33
CA VAL A 14 18.89 32.22 -14.72
C VAL A 14 17.53 31.85 -15.29
N TRP A 15 17.06 30.61 -15.08
CA TRP A 15 15.73 30.19 -15.52
C TRP A 15 14.61 31.02 -14.89
N SER A 16 14.70 31.29 -13.59
CA SER A 16 13.73 32.11 -12.88
C SER A 16 13.74 33.57 -13.37
N ALA A 17 14.93 34.14 -13.59
CA ALA A 17 15.10 35.49 -14.13
C ALA A 17 14.51 35.60 -15.55
N LEU A 18 14.87 34.69 -16.47
CA LEU A 18 14.35 34.68 -17.84
C LEU A 18 12.82 34.51 -17.86
N ARG A 19 12.26 33.66 -17.00
CA ARG A 19 10.81 33.51 -16.88
C ARG A 19 10.13 34.81 -16.43
N ARG A 20 10.72 35.54 -15.49
CA ARG A 20 10.21 36.85 -15.04
C ARG A 20 10.32 37.90 -16.14
N CYS A 21 11.45 37.98 -16.84
CA CYS A 21 11.64 38.91 -17.96
C CYS A 21 10.68 38.63 -19.11
N TRP A 22 10.43 37.36 -19.43
CA TRP A 22 9.48 36.98 -20.48
C TRP A 22 8.04 37.33 -20.08
N ARG A 23 7.63 37.07 -18.83
CA ARG A 23 6.32 37.48 -18.29
C ARG A 23 6.12 38.99 -18.29
N LYS A 24 7.15 39.76 -18.00
CA LYS A 24 7.14 41.23 -18.07
C LYS A 24 7.23 41.77 -19.51
N GLY A 25 7.35 40.90 -20.51
CA GLY A 25 7.44 41.29 -21.91
C GLY A 25 8.75 42.01 -22.28
N LEU A 26 9.83 41.81 -21.53
CA LEU A 26 11.15 42.39 -21.82
C LEU A 26 11.94 41.58 -22.86
N ILE A 27 11.66 40.29 -22.93
CA ILE A 27 12.29 39.34 -23.86
C ILE A 27 11.21 38.53 -24.58
N LEU A 28 11.53 38.01 -25.76
CA LEU A 28 10.73 37.00 -26.46
C LEU A 28 11.40 35.63 -26.31
N ARG A 29 10.60 34.57 -26.29
CA ARG A 29 11.07 33.19 -26.19
C ARG A 29 10.67 32.40 -27.43
N ALA A 30 11.50 31.46 -27.88
CA ALA A 30 11.14 30.53 -28.94
C ALA A 30 9.80 29.82 -28.64
N LYS A 31 8.91 29.74 -29.64
CA LYS A 31 7.58 29.15 -29.54
C LYS A 31 7.63 27.66 -29.23
N ARG A 32 8.61 26.94 -29.78
CA ARG A 32 8.81 25.50 -29.60
C ARG A 32 10.13 25.24 -28.87
N VAL A 33 10.16 24.17 -28.08
CA VAL A 33 11.40 23.66 -27.48
C VAL A 33 12.30 23.14 -28.59
N ILE A 34 13.55 23.59 -28.60
CA ILE A 34 14.59 23.05 -29.48
C ILE A 34 15.21 21.85 -28.76
N ARG A 35 15.33 20.73 -29.48
CA ARG A 35 15.85 19.47 -28.95
C ARG A 35 17.06 19.05 -29.75
N GLU A 36 18.20 18.98 -29.08
CA GLU A 36 19.44 18.52 -29.67
C GLU A 36 19.90 17.25 -28.98
N ARG A 37 20.36 16.28 -29.77
CA ARG A 37 20.90 15.04 -29.25
C ARG A 37 22.40 15.19 -29.11
N LEU A 38 22.86 15.37 -27.87
CA LEU A 38 24.28 15.47 -27.59
C LEU A 38 24.83 14.07 -27.33
N ARG A 39 25.69 13.59 -28.23
CA ARG A 39 26.44 12.35 -28.07
C ARG A 39 27.81 12.69 -27.51
N ALA A 40 28.11 12.19 -26.32
CA ALA A 40 29.43 12.33 -25.72
C ALA A 40 30.03 10.93 -25.51
N PHE A 41 31.20 10.71 -26.10
CA PHE A 41 31.97 9.49 -25.87
C PHE A 41 32.58 9.56 -24.46
N LYS A 42 32.31 8.55 -23.63
CA LYS A 42 32.76 8.46 -22.23
C LYS A 42 33.77 7.31 -22.04
N GLY A 43 34.61 7.05 -23.04
CA GLY A 43 35.62 5.98 -22.99
C GLY A 43 34.98 4.59 -22.86
N ARG A 44 35.43 3.80 -21.88
CA ARG A 44 34.93 2.42 -21.63
C ARG A 44 33.43 2.33 -21.33
N ALA A 45 32.79 3.41 -20.87
CA ALA A 45 31.34 3.47 -20.64
C ALA A 45 30.52 3.66 -21.93
N GLY A 46 31.16 3.75 -23.10
CA GLY A 46 30.52 3.90 -24.40
C GLY A 46 30.02 5.32 -24.69
N ILE A 47 29.09 5.43 -25.64
CA ILE A 47 28.50 6.71 -26.07
C ILE A 47 27.28 7.02 -25.22
N ARG A 48 27.35 8.07 -24.41
CA ARG A 48 26.19 8.60 -23.71
C ARG A 48 25.45 9.58 -24.62
N SER A 49 24.20 9.28 -24.93
CA SER A 49 23.32 10.18 -25.68
C SER A 49 22.38 10.89 -24.71
N ASN A 50 22.54 12.20 -24.54
CA ASN A 50 21.62 13.04 -23.77
C ASN A 50 20.79 13.90 -24.74
N LEU A 51 19.47 13.89 -24.58
CA LEU A 51 18.59 14.81 -25.29
C LEU A 51 18.55 16.14 -24.53
N ARG A 52 19.23 17.16 -25.06
CA ARG A 52 19.22 18.50 -24.49
C ARG A 52 18.04 19.26 -25.07
N SER A 53 17.10 19.63 -24.19
CA SER A 53 15.94 20.45 -24.54
C SER A 53 16.15 21.86 -24.00
N TYR A 54 16.05 22.89 -24.85
CA TYR A 54 16.23 24.27 -24.43
C TYR A 54 15.35 25.25 -25.25
N TYR A 55 15.24 26.48 -24.75
CA TYR A 55 14.59 27.59 -25.43
C TYR A 55 15.63 28.66 -25.76
N LEU A 56 15.48 29.30 -26.91
CA LEU A 56 16.20 30.52 -27.26
C LEU A 56 15.40 31.74 -26.80
N TYR A 57 16.11 32.82 -26.51
CA TYR A 57 15.55 34.08 -26.08
C TYR A 57 16.18 35.22 -26.87
N VAL A 58 15.41 36.26 -27.15
CA VAL A 58 15.88 37.50 -27.78
C VAL A 58 15.29 38.69 -27.02
N LEU A 59 16.03 39.80 -27.01
CA LEU A 59 15.50 41.06 -26.50
C LEU A 59 14.33 41.52 -27.37
N LYS A 60 13.27 42.00 -26.73
CA LYS A 60 12.07 42.41 -27.45
C LYS A 60 12.31 43.77 -28.14
N PRO A 61 12.16 43.88 -29.47
CA PRO A 61 12.14 45.17 -30.15
C PRO A 61 10.90 45.98 -29.75
N LYS A 62 10.98 47.31 -29.69
CA LYS A 62 9.84 48.17 -29.34
C LYS A 62 8.67 47.90 -30.30
N GLY A 63 7.47 47.65 -29.74
CA GLY A 63 6.24 47.43 -30.51
C GLY A 63 6.04 46.04 -31.13
N VAL A 64 7.03 45.13 -31.07
CA VAL A 64 6.95 43.82 -31.75
C VAL A 64 6.57 42.70 -30.77
N GLY A 65 5.42 42.04 -31.01
CA GLY A 65 4.91 40.95 -30.16
C GLY A 65 5.36 39.54 -30.54
N SER A 66 5.84 39.36 -31.77
CA SER A 66 6.46 38.13 -32.25
C SER A 66 7.46 38.43 -33.36
N LEU A 67 8.55 37.67 -33.39
CA LEU A 67 9.64 37.83 -34.36
C LEU A 67 10.00 36.46 -34.92
N THR A 68 10.41 36.37 -36.18
CA THR A 68 11.03 35.15 -36.73
C THR A 68 12.47 35.46 -37.08
N VAL A 69 13.40 34.70 -36.51
CA VAL A 69 14.84 34.80 -36.81
C VAL A 69 15.32 33.40 -37.15
N ASP A 70 15.96 33.22 -38.31
CA ASP A 70 16.51 31.95 -38.78
C ASP A 70 15.52 30.77 -38.72
N GLY A 71 14.27 31.03 -39.13
CA GLY A 71 13.18 30.03 -39.10
C GLY A 71 12.62 29.72 -37.70
N VAL A 72 13.15 30.32 -36.63
CA VAL A 72 12.65 30.18 -35.26
C VAL A 72 11.68 31.32 -34.94
N LYS A 73 10.42 30.98 -34.66
CA LYS A 73 9.41 31.95 -34.21
C LYS A 73 9.53 32.21 -32.71
N PHE A 74 9.76 33.47 -32.35
CA PHE A 74 9.79 33.99 -30.99
C PHE A 74 8.47 34.70 -30.66
N VAL A 75 7.97 34.49 -29.44
CA VAL A 75 6.65 34.94 -29.01
C VAL A 75 6.70 35.62 -27.64
N ASN A 76 5.77 36.55 -27.42
CA ASN A 76 5.45 37.07 -26.10
C ASN A 76 4.94 35.95 -25.17
N TYR A 77 4.91 36.27 -23.88
CA TYR A 77 4.35 35.36 -22.88
C TYR A 77 2.84 35.22 -23.09
N GLU A 78 2.41 33.99 -23.36
CA GLU A 78 1.02 33.57 -23.32
C GLU A 78 0.95 32.22 -22.61
N GLU A 79 -0.10 31.96 -21.84
CA GLU A 79 -0.19 30.74 -21.03
C GLU A 79 -0.21 29.46 -21.86
N HIS A 80 -0.71 29.48 -23.09
CA HIS A 80 -0.68 28.31 -23.97
C HIS A 80 0.69 27.97 -24.55
N TYR A 81 1.66 28.87 -24.46
CA TYR A 81 3.05 28.55 -24.78
C TYR A 81 3.80 27.88 -23.62
N LEU A 82 3.23 27.83 -22.42
CA LEU A 82 3.79 27.00 -21.35
C LEU A 82 3.71 25.52 -21.75
N ASP A 83 4.73 24.75 -21.39
CA ASP A 83 4.73 23.30 -21.61
C ASP A 83 3.42 22.71 -21.03
N LYS A 84 2.77 21.80 -21.76
CA LYS A 84 1.57 21.09 -21.30
C LYS A 84 1.80 20.47 -19.92
N ARG A 85 3.04 20.04 -19.62
CA ARG A 85 3.46 19.52 -18.30
C ARG A 85 3.32 20.53 -17.16
N SER A 86 3.40 21.83 -17.44
CA SER A 86 3.21 22.90 -16.47
C SER A 86 1.75 23.36 -16.35
N ARG A 87 0.88 22.96 -17.29
CA ARG A 87 -0.56 23.30 -17.32
C ARG A 87 -1.43 22.21 -16.70
N VAL A 88 -1.02 20.95 -16.83
CA VAL A 88 -1.79 19.79 -16.32
C VAL A 88 -1.29 19.41 -14.94
N ALA A 89 -2.19 19.35 -13.96
CA ALA A 89 -1.88 18.86 -12.63
C ALA A 89 -1.29 17.44 -12.73
N SER A 90 -0.13 17.22 -12.10
CA SER A 90 0.48 15.89 -12.07
C SER A 90 -0.48 14.88 -11.44
N LYS A 91 -0.45 13.61 -11.85
CA LYS A 91 -1.25 12.54 -11.24
C LYS A 91 -1.04 12.47 -9.72
N ALA A 92 0.19 12.70 -9.27
CA ALA A 92 0.53 12.81 -7.85
C ALA A 92 -0.18 13.97 -7.15
N SER A 93 -0.19 15.15 -7.77
CA SER A 93 -0.92 16.32 -7.23
C SER A 93 -2.43 16.09 -7.23
N LEU A 94 -2.98 15.42 -8.25
CA LEU A 94 -4.40 15.08 -8.31
C LEU A 94 -4.81 14.16 -7.15
N LEU A 95 -4.05 13.10 -6.90
CA LEU A 95 -4.27 12.17 -5.78
C LEU A 95 -4.18 12.90 -4.43
N LEU A 96 -3.13 13.69 -4.22
CA LEU A 96 -2.95 14.41 -2.95
C LEU A 96 -4.06 15.44 -2.72
N ASN A 97 -4.46 16.18 -3.76
CA ASN A 97 -5.53 17.18 -3.66
C ASN A 97 -6.88 16.52 -3.42
N PHE A 98 -7.13 15.35 -4.01
CA PHE A 98 -8.35 14.58 -3.74
C PHE A 98 -8.42 14.17 -2.27
N LEU A 99 -7.34 13.62 -1.71
CA LEU A 99 -7.28 13.24 -0.31
C LEU A 99 -7.38 14.44 0.64
N LYS A 100 -6.76 15.58 0.30
CA LYS A 100 -6.88 16.83 1.08
C LYS A 100 -8.30 17.36 1.13
N ARG A 101 -9.03 17.32 0.00
CA ARG A 101 -10.43 17.77 -0.07
C ARG A 101 -11.36 16.86 0.73
N ASN A 102 -11.00 15.60 0.88
CA ASN A 102 -11.78 14.58 1.59
C ASN A 102 -10.99 14.07 2.79
N ARG A 103 -10.59 14.99 3.67
CA ARG A 103 -9.75 14.71 4.84
C ARG A 103 -10.45 13.89 5.93
N ASP A 104 -11.77 13.87 5.89
CA ASP A 104 -12.69 13.26 6.86
C ASP A 104 -12.82 11.74 6.73
N ARG A 105 -12.50 11.17 5.56
CA ARG A 105 -12.65 9.73 5.29
C ARG A 105 -11.41 9.06 4.71
N ALA A 106 -11.29 7.77 4.93
CA ALA A 106 -10.29 6.92 4.29
C ALA A 106 -10.87 6.21 3.07
N TYR A 107 -10.03 5.98 2.06
CA TYR A 107 -10.41 5.36 0.78
C TYR A 107 -9.56 4.15 0.46
N PHE A 108 -10.13 3.20 -0.26
CA PHE A 108 -9.36 2.11 -0.84
C PHE A 108 -8.63 2.56 -2.11
N SER A 109 -7.48 1.94 -2.41
CA SER A 109 -6.69 2.31 -3.59
C SER A 109 -7.43 2.08 -4.91
N LYS A 110 -8.34 1.09 -4.99
CA LYS A 110 -9.21 0.92 -6.16
C LYS A 110 -10.22 2.06 -6.31
N GLU A 111 -10.85 2.48 -5.22
CA GLU A 111 -11.80 3.60 -5.24
C GLU A 111 -11.14 4.91 -5.67
N LEU A 112 -9.91 5.15 -5.21
CA LEU A 112 -9.14 6.31 -5.65
C LEU A 112 -8.83 6.27 -7.15
N ALA A 113 -8.56 5.08 -7.70
CA ALA A 113 -8.34 4.92 -9.12
C ALA A 113 -9.62 5.16 -9.92
N GLU A 114 -10.76 4.66 -9.43
CA GLU A 114 -12.07 4.85 -10.06
C GLU A 114 -12.51 6.32 -10.03
N ALA A 115 -12.40 6.98 -8.87
CA ALA A 115 -12.78 8.38 -8.69
C ALA A 115 -11.94 9.36 -9.53
N LEU A 116 -10.74 8.96 -9.95
CA LEU A 116 -9.82 9.79 -10.75
C LEU A 116 -9.59 9.23 -12.17
N LYS A 117 -10.38 8.24 -12.60
CA LYS A 117 -10.26 7.59 -13.90
C LYS A 117 -10.40 8.60 -15.05
N ASP A 118 -11.40 9.49 -14.96
CA ASP A 118 -11.67 10.53 -15.96
C ASP A 118 -10.55 11.57 -16.05
N ARG A 119 -9.71 11.67 -15.01
CA ARG A 119 -8.53 12.54 -14.96
C ARG A 119 -7.25 11.81 -15.39
N GLY A 120 -7.38 10.60 -15.94
CA GLY A 120 -6.29 9.81 -16.51
C GLY A 120 -5.41 9.10 -15.47
N VAL A 121 -5.88 8.93 -14.22
CA VAL A 121 -5.18 8.15 -13.19
C VAL A 121 -5.50 6.67 -13.36
N LYS A 122 -4.48 5.82 -13.50
CA LYS A 122 -4.62 4.37 -13.56
C LYS A 122 -4.40 3.75 -12.18
N PRO A 123 -4.89 2.52 -11.91
CA PRO A 123 -4.61 1.80 -10.66
C PRO A 123 -3.11 1.69 -10.34
N SER A 124 -2.26 1.45 -11.36
CA SER A 124 -0.80 1.40 -11.23
C SER A 124 -0.16 2.73 -10.79
N ASP A 125 -0.83 3.85 -11.05
CA ASP A 125 -0.35 5.19 -10.68
C ASP A 125 -0.64 5.51 -9.21
N VAL A 126 -1.62 4.86 -8.58
CA VAL A 126 -2.08 5.22 -7.24
C VAL A 126 -0.97 4.97 -6.21
N MET A 127 -0.53 3.72 -6.06
CA MET A 127 0.48 3.38 -5.06
C MET A 127 1.85 3.96 -5.37
N SER A 128 2.27 3.98 -6.65
CA SER A 128 3.56 4.54 -7.06
C SER A 128 3.70 6.02 -6.66
N ASN A 129 2.61 6.80 -6.74
CA ASN A 129 2.61 8.19 -6.30
C ASN A 129 2.38 8.34 -4.78
N LEU A 130 1.48 7.55 -4.18
CA LEU A 130 1.15 7.67 -2.75
C LEU A 130 2.30 7.27 -1.83
N ARG A 131 3.11 6.25 -2.19
CA ARG A 131 4.31 5.87 -1.41
C ARG A 131 5.28 7.05 -1.24
N ARG A 132 5.35 7.97 -2.21
CA ARG A 132 6.17 9.19 -2.10
C ARG A 132 5.63 10.15 -1.03
N PHE A 133 4.32 10.25 -0.88
CA PHE A 133 3.68 11.11 0.12
C PHE A 133 3.63 10.47 1.50
N GLU A 134 3.52 9.14 1.57
CA GLU A 134 3.67 8.35 2.79
C GLU A 134 5.06 8.56 3.42
N ARG A 135 6.15 8.45 2.63
CA ARG A 135 7.52 8.75 3.10
C ARG A 135 7.70 10.17 3.60
N LYS A 136 6.91 11.12 3.10
CA LYS A 136 6.88 12.52 3.55
C LYS A 136 5.94 12.73 4.74
N GLY A 137 5.23 11.68 5.17
CA GLY A 137 4.28 11.75 6.27
C GLY A 137 3.00 12.52 5.97
N LEU A 138 2.65 12.73 4.70
CA LEU A 138 1.45 13.49 4.28
C LEU A 138 0.22 12.59 4.08
N VAL A 139 0.44 11.29 4.02
CA VAL A 139 -0.58 10.28 3.74
C VAL A 139 -0.32 9.09 4.65
N TYR A 140 -1.37 8.54 5.24
CA TYR A 140 -1.34 7.27 5.95
C TYR A 140 -1.82 6.17 5.02
N VAL A 141 -1.08 5.06 4.95
CA VAL A 141 -1.42 3.89 4.15
C VAL A 141 -1.51 2.68 5.08
N ARG A 142 -2.65 2.00 5.06
CA ARG A 142 -2.92 0.80 5.84
C ARG A 142 -3.14 -0.39 4.90
N GLY A 143 -2.57 -1.53 5.29
CA GLY A 143 -2.81 -2.85 4.70
C GLY A 143 -2.77 -3.91 5.79
N TYR A 144 -2.94 -5.18 5.42
CA TYR A 144 -2.73 -6.30 6.32
C TYR A 144 -1.26 -6.40 6.68
N LYS A 145 -0.95 -6.33 7.98
CA LYS A 145 0.39 -6.68 8.47
C LYS A 145 0.58 -8.20 8.36
N MET A 146 1.55 -8.59 7.53
CA MET A 146 2.21 -9.90 7.54
C MET A 146 3.62 -9.69 8.09
N HIS A 147 4.25 -10.76 8.57
CA HIS A 147 5.44 -10.75 9.44
C HIS A 147 6.59 -9.78 9.10
N ASP A 148 6.70 -9.24 7.88
CA ASP A 148 7.56 -8.08 7.57
C ASP A 148 7.04 -7.18 6.42
N ARG A 149 5.82 -7.40 5.92
CA ARG A 149 5.27 -6.70 4.74
C ARG A 149 3.79 -6.39 4.90
N GLN A 150 3.38 -5.25 4.34
CA GLN A 150 1.96 -4.90 4.27
C GLN A 150 1.35 -5.36 2.95
N THR A 151 0.43 -6.31 3.05
CA THR A 151 -0.37 -6.80 1.91
C THR A 151 -1.64 -5.94 1.78
N PRO A 152 -2.06 -5.55 0.56
CA PRO A 152 -3.30 -4.78 0.38
C PRO A 152 -4.56 -5.56 0.77
N PHE A 153 -5.66 -4.86 1.06
CA PHE A 153 -7.00 -5.45 1.16
C PHE A 153 -7.49 -5.94 -0.22
N LYS A 154 -8.63 -6.65 -0.29
CA LYS A 154 -9.23 -7.09 -1.56
C LYS A 154 -9.52 -5.89 -2.48
N GLU A 155 -9.96 -4.77 -1.91
CA GLU A 155 -10.17 -3.49 -2.60
C GLU A 155 -8.89 -2.65 -2.72
N GLY A 156 -7.75 -3.14 -2.24
CA GLY A 156 -6.47 -2.46 -2.26
C GLY A 156 -6.07 -1.87 -0.91
N TYR A 157 -5.10 -0.95 -0.86
CA TYR A 157 -4.68 -0.34 0.41
C TYR A 157 -5.68 0.70 0.89
N LEU A 158 -5.85 0.84 2.20
CA LEU A 158 -6.62 1.94 2.78
C LEU A 158 -5.75 3.17 2.95
N ILE A 159 -6.23 4.33 2.49
CA ILE A 159 -5.42 5.54 2.34
C ILE A 159 -6.20 6.73 2.90
N THR A 160 -5.52 7.55 3.71
CA THR A 160 -6.09 8.80 4.24
C THR A 160 -5.04 9.90 4.33
N TRP A 161 -5.49 11.16 4.34
CA TRP A 161 -4.63 12.33 4.44
C TRP A 161 -4.24 12.61 5.90
N ILE A 162 -2.96 12.94 6.11
CA ILE A 162 -2.43 13.38 7.40
C ILE A 162 -2.27 14.90 7.36
N ASP A 163 -2.82 15.59 8.36
CA ASP A 163 -2.64 17.03 8.52
C ASP A 163 -1.24 17.33 9.06
N PRO A 164 -0.35 18.01 8.31
CA PRO A 164 0.98 18.35 8.78
C PRO A 164 0.98 19.41 9.89
N ASN A 165 -0.13 20.12 10.10
CA ASN A 165 -0.23 21.14 11.16
C ASN A 165 -0.57 20.56 12.53
N ARG A 166 -0.97 19.28 12.62
CA ARG A 166 -1.27 18.61 13.88
C ARG A 166 -0.05 17.89 14.43
N PRO A 167 0.05 17.71 15.76
CA PRO A 167 1.04 16.82 16.37
C PRO A 167 0.96 15.42 15.75
N ARG A 168 2.14 14.83 15.51
CA ARG A 168 2.29 13.61 14.71
C ARG A 168 1.45 12.46 15.25
N ASP A 169 1.46 12.26 16.56
CA ASP A 169 0.80 11.12 17.21
C ASP A 169 -0.71 11.21 17.06
N ARG A 170 -1.30 12.37 17.39
CA ARG A 170 -2.74 12.64 17.19
C ARG A 170 -3.17 12.51 15.73
N ALA A 171 -2.33 12.97 14.79
CA ALA A 171 -2.64 12.87 13.38
C ALA A 171 -2.64 11.42 12.87
N ILE A 172 -1.84 10.53 13.49
CA ILE A 172 -1.83 9.09 13.20
C ILE A 172 -3.02 8.41 13.84
N GLU A 173 -3.34 8.72 15.11
CA GLU A 173 -4.54 8.19 15.78
C GLU A 173 -5.82 8.49 14.99
N GLU A 174 -6.02 9.74 14.60
CA GLU A 174 -7.16 10.14 13.76
C GLU A 174 -7.17 9.43 12.40
N ALA A 175 -6.00 9.21 11.80
CA ALA A 175 -5.89 8.46 10.57
C ALA A 175 -6.33 6.99 10.77
N VAL A 176 -5.91 6.37 11.88
CA VAL A 176 -6.32 5.02 12.27
C VAL A 176 -7.83 4.96 12.49
N GLU A 177 -8.41 5.87 13.26
CA GLU A 177 -9.87 5.91 13.48
C GLU A 177 -10.66 6.05 12.17
N ARG A 178 -10.23 6.93 11.26
CA ARG A 178 -10.87 7.08 9.94
C ARG A 178 -10.77 5.79 9.14
N THR A 179 -9.63 5.09 9.23
CA THR A 179 -9.47 3.80 8.57
C THR A 179 -10.39 2.73 9.17
N GLU A 180 -10.60 2.73 10.49
CA GLU A 180 -11.48 1.79 11.17
C GLU A 180 -12.95 2.06 10.86
N LYS A 181 -13.37 3.33 10.79
CA LYS A 181 -14.71 3.70 10.35
C LYS A 181 -15.01 3.21 8.93
N SER A 182 -14.07 3.40 7.99
CA SER A 182 -14.22 2.89 6.62
C SER A 182 -14.19 1.35 6.55
N LEU A 183 -13.52 0.68 7.49
CA LEU A 183 -13.48 -0.79 7.59
C LEU A 183 -14.73 -1.37 8.27
N ALA A 184 -15.30 -0.69 9.26
CA ALA A 184 -16.44 -1.17 10.05
C ALA A 184 -17.69 -1.39 9.19
N GLY A 185 -17.92 -0.55 8.18
CA GLY A 185 -18.99 -0.75 7.19
C GLY A 185 -18.71 -1.86 6.16
N ARG A 186 -17.51 -2.45 6.17
CA ARG A 186 -17.02 -3.43 5.19
C ARG A 186 -16.33 -4.64 5.82
N ALA A 187 -16.66 -4.92 7.08
CA ALA A 187 -15.99 -5.87 7.99
C ALA A 187 -15.97 -7.35 7.54
N SER A 188 -16.16 -7.65 6.26
CA SER A 188 -16.23 -8.98 5.67
C SER A 188 -15.45 -9.06 4.34
N THR A 189 -14.15 -8.70 4.35
CA THR A 189 -13.38 -8.56 3.08
C THR A 189 -12.05 -9.32 2.99
N SER A 190 -11.70 -10.20 3.95
CA SER A 190 -10.63 -11.19 3.74
C SER A 190 -11.06 -12.57 4.22
N PRO A 191 -11.01 -13.60 3.37
CA PRO A 191 -11.25 -14.98 3.77
C PRO A 191 -10.40 -15.40 4.97
N ILE A 192 -9.18 -14.86 5.11
CA ILE A 192 -8.30 -15.20 6.24
C ILE A 192 -8.78 -14.57 7.54
N ILE A 193 -9.23 -13.31 7.53
CA ILE A 193 -9.75 -12.66 8.75
C ILE A 193 -11.10 -13.23 9.12
N GLU A 194 -11.95 -13.53 8.13
CA GLU A 194 -13.20 -14.23 8.35
C GLU A 194 -12.97 -15.63 8.94
N ARG A 195 -11.98 -16.39 8.42
CA ARG A 195 -11.55 -17.66 9.02
C ARG A 195 -11.05 -17.47 10.44
N VAL A 196 -10.26 -16.43 10.73
CA VAL A 196 -9.77 -16.14 12.07
C VAL A 196 -10.91 -15.85 13.05
N HIS A 197 -11.91 -15.05 12.67
CA HIS A 197 -13.10 -14.82 13.49
C HIS A 197 -13.91 -16.09 13.67
N ARG A 198 -14.16 -16.86 12.59
CA ARG A 198 -14.83 -18.16 12.70
C ARG A 198 -14.08 -19.12 13.63
N ILE A 199 -12.74 -19.15 13.59
CA ILE A 199 -11.92 -19.96 14.51
C ILE A 199 -12.15 -19.52 15.95
N GLN A 200 -12.13 -18.21 16.21
CA GLN A 200 -12.41 -17.66 17.53
C GLN A 200 -13.81 -18.07 18.00
N ASP A 201 -14.83 -17.86 17.17
CA ASP A 201 -16.22 -18.17 17.49
C ASP A 201 -16.42 -19.67 17.77
N MET A 202 -15.81 -20.53 16.94
CA MET A 202 -15.83 -21.99 17.14
C MET A 202 -15.22 -22.37 18.49
N ILE A 203 -14.03 -21.83 18.83
CA ILE A 203 -13.35 -22.17 20.10
C ILE A 203 -14.12 -21.62 21.31
N ILE A 204 -14.70 -20.43 21.21
CA ILE A 204 -15.55 -19.88 22.28
C ILE A 204 -16.80 -20.73 22.45
N ALA A 205 -17.48 -21.09 21.36
CA ALA A 205 -18.68 -21.91 21.38
C ALA A 205 -18.41 -23.29 22.02
N SER A 206 -17.33 -23.97 21.63
CA SER A 206 -16.98 -25.27 22.24
C SER A 206 -16.59 -25.13 23.71
N THR A 207 -15.90 -24.05 24.05
CA THR A 207 -15.50 -23.79 25.43
C THR A 207 -16.73 -23.59 26.33
N LYS A 208 -17.78 -22.93 25.82
CA LYS A 208 -19.06 -22.80 26.54
C LYS A 208 -19.78 -24.13 26.73
N THR A 209 -19.61 -25.08 25.81
CA THR A 209 -20.10 -26.46 25.97
C THR A 209 -19.14 -27.38 26.72
N ARG A 210 -18.10 -26.82 27.37
CA ARG A 210 -17.06 -27.55 28.11
C ARG A 210 -16.29 -28.57 27.26
N ASP A 211 -16.12 -28.28 25.97
CA ASP A 211 -15.42 -29.15 25.02
C ASP A 211 -14.18 -28.48 24.41
N LEU A 212 -13.23 -29.31 23.97
CA LEU A 212 -12.01 -28.92 23.27
C LEU A 212 -12.16 -29.15 21.76
N ILE A 213 -11.74 -28.17 20.96
CA ILE A 213 -11.76 -28.31 19.50
C ILE A 213 -10.42 -28.80 18.97
N GLY A 214 -10.45 -29.86 18.18
CA GLY A 214 -9.26 -30.39 17.49
C GLY A 214 -8.94 -29.63 16.19
N TYR A 215 -7.66 -29.63 15.82
CA TYR A 215 -7.18 -29.05 14.56
C TYR A 215 -7.92 -29.59 13.31
N SER A 216 -8.14 -30.91 13.25
CA SER A 216 -8.83 -31.56 12.13
C SER A 216 -10.28 -31.13 11.99
N TYR A 217 -10.95 -30.83 13.11
CA TYR A 217 -12.30 -30.30 13.11
C TYR A 217 -12.34 -28.88 12.52
N ILE A 218 -11.45 -27.99 12.98
CA ILE A 218 -11.31 -26.63 12.43
C ILE A 218 -11.03 -26.66 10.93
N GLN A 219 -10.10 -27.49 10.49
CA GLN A 219 -9.75 -27.61 9.07
C GLN A 219 -10.95 -28.03 8.21
N ARG A 220 -11.71 -29.03 8.68
CA ARG A 220 -12.90 -29.55 7.99
C ARG A 220 -14.02 -28.51 7.93
N GLU A 221 -14.32 -27.84 9.04
CA GLU A 221 -15.37 -26.81 9.10
C GLU A 221 -15.03 -25.57 8.26
N LEU A 222 -13.74 -25.20 8.18
CA LEU A 222 -13.31 -24.09 7.32
C LEU A 222 -13.17 -24.47 5.85
N GLY A 223 -13.26 -25.77 5.51
CA GLY A 223 -13.13 -26.28 4.14
C GLY A 223 -11.83 -25.88 3.44
N CYS A 224 -10.73 -25.76 4.19
CA CYS A 224 -9.47 -25.22 3.69
C CYS A 224 -8.33 -26.27 3.70
N SER A 225 -7.26 -25.97 2.96
CA SER A 225 -6.06 -26.82 2.94
C SER A 225 -5.35 -26.78 4.30
N GLU A 226 -4.55 -27.79 4.59
CA GLU A 226 -3.81 -27.89 5.85
C GLU A 226 -2.91 -26.67 6.09
N TYR A 227 -2.22 -26.18 5.06
CA TYR A 227 -1.39 -24.98 5.15
C TYR A 227 -2.20 -23.72 5.48
N GLU A 228 -3.39 -23.58 4.89
CA GLU A 228 -4.27 -22.43 5.15
C GLU A 228 -4.87 -22.47 6.56
N ALA A 229 -5.24 -23.65 7.05
CA ALA A 229 -5.73 -23.86 8.40
C ALA A 229 -4.65 -23.52 9.44
N ALA A 230 -3.43 -24.04 9.26
CA ALA A 230 -2.30 -23.75 10.13
C ALA A 230 -2.00 -22.24 10.20
N GLY A 231 -1.96 -21.56 9.05
CA GLY A 231 -1.73 -20.11 8.99
C GLY A 231 -2.85 -19.29 9.65
N ALA A 232 -4.11 -19.70 9.47
CA ALA A 232 -5.26 -19.03 10.09
C ALA A 232 -5.30 -19.21 11.61
N ILE A 233 -5.03 -20.41 12.11
CA ILE A 233 -4.99 -20.71 13.55
C ILE A 233 -3.83 -19.98 14.22
N GLN A 234 -2.64 -20.00 13.63
CA GLN A 234 -1.49 -19.26 14.16
C GLN A 234 -1.81 -17.77 14.29
N ARG A 235 -2.50 -17.20 13.29
CA ARG A 235 -2.93 -15.80 13.31
C ARG A 235 -4.04 -15.55 14.35
N ALA A 236 -4.96 -16.49 14.54
CA ALA A 236 -5.99 -16.40 15.58
C ALA A 236 -5.38 -16.38 16.98
N LEU A 237 -4.42 -17.27 17.27
CA LEU A 237 -3.69 -17.30 18.55
C LEU A 237 -2.86 -16.02 18.79
N GLN A 238 -2.32 -15.40 17.73
CA GLN A 238 -1.60 -14.13 17.84
C GLN A 238 -2.55 -12.95 18.12
N LEU A 239 -3.74 -12.94 17.51
CA LEU A 239 -4.70 -11.84 17.64
C LEU A 239 -5.56 -11.94 18.90
N TYR A 240 -5.83 -13.16 19.36
CA TYR A 240 -6.63 -13.45 20.55
C TYR A 240 -5.78 -14.19 21.60
N PRO A 241 -5.14 -13.45 22.52
CA PRO A 241 -4.26 -14.05 23.54
C PRO A 241 -4.99 -14.98 24.52
N ASP A 242 -6.32 -14.86 24.56
CA ASP A 242 -7.22 -15.66 25.39
C ASP A 242 -7.48 -17.06 24.81
N LEU A 243 -7.06 -17.32 23.57
CA LEU A 243 -7.08 -18.65 22.97
C LEU A 243 -5.76 -19.37 23.29
N LYS A 244 -5.86 -20.64 23.70
CA LYS A 244 -4.72 -21.48 24.05
C LYS A 244 -4.73 -22.80 23.28
N GLU A 245 -3.53 -23.28 22.96
CA GLU A 245 -3.29 -24.60 22.39
C GLU A 245 -2.90 -25.58 23.49
N VAL A 246 -3.47 -26.79 23.47
CA VAL A 246 -3.07 -27.93 24.28
C VAL A 246 -2.76 -29.12 23.36
N LYS A 247 -1.67 -29.82 23.64
CA LYS A 247 -1.27 -31.02 22.89
C LYS A 247 -1.62 -32.27 23.70
N LEU A 248 -2.52 -33.09 23.17
CA LEU A 248 -2.84 -34.40 23.74
C LEU A 248 -1.92 -35.47 23.12
N PHE A 249 -1.31 -36.30 23.97
CA PHE A 249 -0.31 -37.31 23.58
C PHE A 249 0.86 -36.76 22.73
N ASN A 250 1.21 -35.47 22.88
CA ASN A 250 2.22 -34.75 22.08
C ASN A 250 2.01 -34.73 20.55
N ALA A 251 0.93 -35.34 20.05
CA ALA A 251 0.66 -35.47 18.61
C ALA A 251 -0.61 -34.72 18.18
N TYR A 252 -1.62 -34.61 19.06
CA TYR A 252 -2.92 -34.05 18.70
C TYR A 252 -3.09 -32.64 19.26
N LYS A 253 -3.25 -31.66 18.36
CA LYS A 253 -3.46 -30.25 18.72
C LYS A 253 -4.93 -29.96 18.95
N TYR A 254 -5.25 -29.46 20.14
CA TYR A 254 -6.57 -28.99 20.55
C TYR A 254 -6.49 -27.54 21.03
N TYR A 255 -7.60 -26.82 20.93
CA TYR A 255 -7.70 -25.41 21.25
C TYR A 255 -8.88 -25.14 22.19
N TYR A 256 -8.69 -24.19 23.10
CA TYR A 256 -9.68 -23.76 24.08
C TYR A 256 -9.53 -22.27 24.41
N HIS A 257 -10.57 -21.69 25.01
CA HIS A 257 -10.55 -20.32 25.50
C HIS A 257 -10.28 -20.28 27.02
N LEU A 258 -9.52 -19.29 27.50
CA LEU A 258 -9.15 -19.11 28.91
C LEU A 258 -10.33 -18.95 29.88
N SER A 259 -11.54 -18.73 29.38
CA SER A 259 -12.74 -18.68 30.23
C SER A 259 -13.20 -20.05 30.75
N MET A 260 -12.55 -21.16 30.34
CA MET A 260 -12.81 -22.49 30.89
C MET A 260 -12.20 -22.64 32.28
N ALA A 261 -12.99 -23.09 33.26
CA ALA A 261 -12.47 -23.36 34.60
C ALA A 261 -11.54 -24.58 34.61
N GLU A 262 -10.51 -24.55 35.47
CA GLU A 262 -9.51 -25.62 35.57
C GLU A 262 -10.07 -27.04 35.79
N PRO A 263 -11.09 -27.29 36.64
CA PRO A 263 -11.65 -28.63 36.80
C PRO A 263 -12.40 -29.10 35.53
N GLU A 264 -13.08 -28.18 34.83
CA GLU A 264 -13.78 -28.48 33.58
C GLU A 264 -12.79 -28.78 32.45
N PHE A 265 -11.68 -28.05 32.40
CA PHE A 265 -10.59 -28.29 31.47
C PHE A 265 -9.98 -29.67 31.66
N LYS A 266 -9.65 -30.07 32.90
CA LYS A 266 -9.11 -31.41 33.21
C LYS A 266 -10.07 -32.52 32.79
N ALA A 267 -11.38 -32.34 33.03
CA ALA A 267 -12.40 -33.28 32.60
C ALA A 267 -12.49 -33.41 31.06
N ALA A 268 -12.46 -32.28 30.35
CA ALA A 268 -12.51 -32.25 28.88
C ALA A 268 -11.27 -32.91 28.26
N VAL A 269 -10.08 -32.67 28.83
CA VAL A 269 -8.84 -33.34 28.44
C VAL A 269 -8.96 -34.86 28.61
N ALA A 270 -9.40 -35.33 29.79
CA ALA A 270 -9.55 -36.76 30.05
C ALA A 270 -10.57 -37.43 29.10
N MET A 271 -11.68 -36.76 28.80
CA MET A 271 -12.65 -37.26 27.83
C MET A 271 -12.06 -37.38 26.42
N LYS A 272 -11.34 -36.36 25.95
CA LYS A 272 -10.69 -36.42 24.62
C LYS A 272 -9.57 -37.45 24.57
N GLU A 273 -8.78 -37.61 25.63
CA GLU A 273 -7.77 -38.66 25.71
C GLU A 273 -8.38 -40.06 25.62
N ASN A 274 -9.49 -40.30 26.33
CA ASN A 274 -10.21 -41.56 26.27
C ASN A 274 -10.82 -41.79 24.87
N TYR A 275 -11.42 -40.75 24.28
CA TYR A 275 -11.95 -40.81 22.91
C TYR A 275 -10.86 -41.17 21.89
N ILE A 276 -9.68 -40.54 21.97
CA ILE A 276 -8.53 -40.84 21.11
C ILE A 276 -8.08 -42.29 21.31
N ARG A 277 -8.03 -42.79 22.56
CA ARG A 277 -7.68 -44.20 22.84
C ARG A 277 -8.66 -45.18 22.24
N ILE A 278 -9.96 -44.87 22.24
CA ILE A 278 -11.00 -45.75 21.69
C ILE A 278 -11.01 -45.70 20.15
N GLU A 279 -11.02 -44.50 19.57
CA GLU A 279 -11.14 -44.30 18.12
C GLU A 279 -9.86 -44.70 17.37
N LYS A 280 -8.69 -44.35 17.92
CA LYS A 280 -7.38 -44.65 17.30
C LYS A 280 -6.65 -45.84 17.91
N GLY A 281 -7.19 -46.47 18.95
CA GLY A 281 -6.68 -47.72 19.50
C GLY A 281 -6.76 -48.89 18.53
N ARG A 282 -7.64 -48.81 17.51
CA ARG A 282 -7.71 -49.81 16.42
C ARG A 282 -6.47 -49.79 15.53
N ASP A 283 -5.92 -48.61 15.21
CA ASP A 283 -4.70 -48.48 14.41
C ASP A 283 -3.45 -48.95 15.18
N ASN A 284 -3.40 -48.72 16.49
CA ASN A 284 -2.32 -49.24 17.36
C ASN A 284 -2.35 -50.77 17.56
N ARG A 285 -3.50 -51.44 17.36
CA ARG A 285 -3.59 -52.91 17.47
C ARG A 285 -3.05 -53.65 16.25
N ILE A 286 -3.04 -53.01 15.07
CA ILE A 286 -2.49 -53.62 13.84
C ILE A 286 -0.95 -53.77 13.95
N GLY A 287 -0.28 -52.90 14.70
CA GLY A 287 1.17 -53.01 14.96
C GLY A 287 1.56 -54.15 15.90
N HIS A 288 0.78 -54.41 16.96
CA HIS A 288 1.09 -55.46 17.96
C HIS A 288 0.89 -56.89 17.43
N ASN A 289 0.09 -57.12 16.38
CA ASN A 289 -0.12 -58.46 15.85
C ASN A 289 0.99 -58.91 14.87
N TRP A 290 1.79 -57.97 14.36
CA TRP A 290 2.95 -58.27 13.50
C TRP A 290 4.13 -58.86 14.31
N GLU A 291 4.27 -58.49 15.59
CA GLU A 291 5.34 -58.99 16.47
C GLU A 291 5.06 -60.40 17.03
N ALA A 292 3.83 -60.92 16.89
CA ALA A 292 3.44 -62.25 17.38
C ALA A 292 3.58 -63.38 16.35
N CYS A 293 4.14 -63.11 15.16
CA CYS A 293 4.34 -64.08 14.08
C CYS A 293 5.82 -64.35 13.74
N ILE A 294 6.73 -64.24 14.72
CA ILE A 294 8.13 -64.70 14.61
C ILE A 294 8.41 -65.73 15.70
#